data_AF-A0A531MKN6-F1
#
_entry.id   AF-A0A531MKN6-F1
#
_cell.length_a   1.000
_cell.length_b   1.000
_cell.length_c   1.000
_cell.angle_alpha   90.00
_cell.angle_beta   90.00
_cell.angle_gamma   90.00
#
_symmetry.space_group_name_H-M   'P 1'
#
loop_
_entity.id
_entity.type
_entity.pdbx_description
1 polymer ?
#
loop_
_entity_poly.entity_id
_entity_poly.type
_entity_poly.pdbx_seq_one_letter_code
_entity_poly.pdbx_strand_id
1 'polypeptide(L)'
;MPLTLTSFGSKLAIGQWEQKGWNPDDILGREEKKVRSFSKRLGRLVTTTIHPHQELVHYELDFVSEAYHGGRNEQFMYGICDEGIWRDHDLSSAYPTAMTLLCKPDWEKIERDVALEEIKLLD
;
A
#
# COMPACT_ATOMS: atom_id res chain seq x y z
N MET A 1 12.85 18.74 6.50
CA MET A 1 12.95 17.38 5.92
C MET A 1 12.53 17.47 4.47
N PRO A 2 13.39 17.13 3.49
CA PRO A 2 12.96 17.10 2.10
C PRO A 2 11.84 16.07 1.93
N LEU A 3 10.95 16.29 0.95
CA LEU A 3 9.97 15.29 0.51
C LEU A 3 10.74 13.99 0.22
N THR A 4 10.53 12.96 1.03
CA THR A 4 11.22 11.67 0.87
C THR A 4 10.85 11.07 -0.48
N LEU A 5 11.75 10.32 -1.12
CA LEU A 5 11.49 9.62 -2.39
C LEU A 5 10.15 8.86 -2.37
N THR A 6 9.80 8.30 -1.20
CA THR A 6 8.53 7.64 -0.92
C THR A 6 7.30 8.52 -1.20
N SER A 7 7.34 9.79 -0.78
CA SER A 7 6.25 10.75 -0.99
C SER A 7 6.06 11.15 -2.46
N PHE A 8 7.09 10.99 -3.27
CA PHE A 8 7.02 11.18 -4.72
C PHE A 8 6.45 9.94 -5.40
N GLY A 9 6.92 8.76 -5.00
CA GLY A 9 6.45 7.49 -5.53
C GLY A 9 4.96 7.20 -5.31
N SER A 10 4.43 7.52 -4.11
CA SER A 10 3.00 7.34 -3.83
C SER A 10 2.11 8.22 -4.70
N LYS A 11 2.54 9.47 -4.98
CA LYS A 11 1.81 10.38 -5.88
C LYS A 11 1.76 9.86 -7.31
N LEU A 12 2.84 9.24 -7.79
CA LEU A 12 2.87 8.63 -9.12
C LEU A 12 1.91 7.44 -9.22
N ALA A 13 1.90 6.57 -8.22
CA ALA A 13 0.97 5.43 -8.17
C ALA A 13 -0.49 5.90 -8.16
N ILE A 14 -0.83 6.87 -7.28
CA ILE A 14 -2.18 7.46 -7.23
C ILE A 14 -2.56 8.08 -8.57
N GLY A 15 -1.68 8.88 -9.17
CA GLY A 15 -1.94 9.51 -10.46
C GLY A 15 -2.15 8.50 -11.60
N GLN A 16 -1.47 7.35 -11.57
CA GLN A 16 -1.70 6.28 -12.53
C GLN A 16 -3.06 5.59 -12.33
N TRP A 17 -3.48 5.37 -11.08
CA TRP A 17 -4.80 4.83 -10.79
C TRP A 17 -5.91 5.76 -11.28
N GLU A 18 -5.76 7.06 -11.03
CA GLU A 18 -6.69 8.08 -11.52
C GLU A 18 -6.74 8.12 -13.05
N GLN A 19 -5.59 7.99 -13.73
CA GLN A 19 -5.53 7.89 -15.20
C GLN A 19 -6.24 6.64 -15.75
N LYS A 20 -6.24 5.52 -15.00
CA LYS A 20 -7.03 4.32 -15.31
C LYS A 20 -8.52 4.48 -14.97
N GLY A 21 -8.93 5.61 -14.38
CA GLY A 21 -10.29 5.87 -13.94
C GLY A 21 -10.65 5.21 -12.60
N TRP A 22 -9.67 4.77 -11.82
CA TRP A 22 -9.89 4.15 -10.53
C TRP A 22 -9.90 5.20 -9.41
N ASN A 23 -10.84 5.04 -8.47
CA ASN A 23 -10.85 5.84 -7.25
C ASN A 23 -9.78 5.31 -6.27
N PRO A 24 -8.83 6.14 -5.82
CA PRO A 24 -7.81 5.73 -4.85
C PRO A 24 -8.38 5.17 -3.55
N ASP A 25 -9.53 5.68 -3.08
CA ASP A 25 -10.16 5.16 -1.86
C ASP A 25 -10.60 3.71 -2.02
N ASP A 26 -11.15 3.33 -3.18
CA ASP A 26 -11.51 1.95 -3.45
C ASP A 26 -10.28 1.02 -3.41
N ILE A 27 -9.15 1.50 -3.96
CA ILE A 27 -7.90 0.72 -3.99
C ILE A 27 -7.33 0.58 -2.59
N LEU A 28 -7.48 1.60 -1.73
CA LEU A 28 -7.01 1.60 -0.35
C LEU A 28 -8.00 0.97 0.65
N GLY A 29 -9.12 0.41 0.16
CA GLY A 29 -10.12 -0.23 0.99
C GLY A 29 -10.82 0.76 1.93
N ARG A 30 -11.04 1.98 1.46
CA ARG A 30 -11.72 3.06 2.17
C ARG A 30 -13.11 3.31 1.60
N GLU A 31 -13.95 3.93 2.41
CA GLU A 31 -15.30 4.34 2.03
C GLU A 31 -15.57 5.78 2.47
N GLU A 32 -16.36 6.54 1.72
CA GLU A 32 -16.77 7.90 2.12
C GLU A 32 -17.94 7.83 3.11
N LYS A 33 -17.76 8.39 4.32
CA LYS A 33 -18.82 8.44 5.34
C LYS A 33 -19.01 9.84 5.90
N LYS A 34 -20.25 10.33 5.88
CA LYS A 34 -20.63 11.61 6.51
C LYS A 34 -20.99 11.39 7.97
N VAL A 35 -20.15 11.89 8.86
CA VAL A 35 -20.35 11.75 10.31
C VAL A 35 -20.73 13.10 10.92
N ARG A 36 -21.80 13.11 11.73
CA ARG A 36 -22.17 14.27 12.55
C ARG A 36 -21.52 14.14 13.92
N SER A 37 -20.66 15.10 14.26
CA SER A 37 -20.01 15.17 15.57
C SER A 37 -20.25 16.53 16.22
N PHE A 38 -20.30 16.55 17.56
CA PHE A 38 -20.44 17.81 18.29
C PHE A 38 -19.07 18.47 18.44
N SER A 39 -18.91 19.66 17.84
CA SER A 39 -17.68 20.44 17.98
C SER A 39 -17.74 21.28 19.25
N LYS A 40 -17.00 20.88 20.30
CA LYS A 40 -16.88 21.66 21.54
C LYS A 40 -16.39 23.09 21.28
N ARG A 41 -15.50 23.28 20.30
CA ARG A 41 -14.97 24.60 19.89
C ARG A 41 -16.04 25.51 19.30
N LEU A 42 -16.94 24.98 18.48
CA LEU A 42 -17.96 25.77 17.77
C LEU A 42 -19.32 25.75 18.49
N GLY A 43 -19.46 24.98 19.57
CA GLY A 43 -20.71 24.81 20.32
C GLY A 43 -21.86 24.20 19.52
N ARG A 44 -21.58 23.51 18.40
CA ARG A 44 -22.62 22.98 17.50
C ARG A 44 -22.27 21.63 16.90
N LEU A 45 -23.30 20.94 16.41
CA LEU A 45 -23.12 19.76 15.55
C LEU A 45 -22.52 20.18 14.21
N VAL A 46 -21.48 19.48 13.79
CA VAL A 46 -20.80 19.65 12.50
C VAL A 46 -20.84 18.31 11.77
N THR A 47 -21.21 18.37 10.49
CA THR A 47 -21.10 17.21 9.59
C THR A 47 -19.74 17.27 8.91
N THR A 48 -18.97 16.21 9.03
CA THR A 48 -17.67 16.06 8.39
C THR A 48 -17.67 14.79 7.55
N THR A 49 -17.13 14.88 6.35
CA THR A 49 -16.83 13.71 5.52
C THR A 49 -15.52 13.10 6.00
N ILE A 50 -15.54 11.81 6.31
CA ILE A 50 -14.36 11.01 6.66
C ILE A 50 -14.24 9.83 5.68
N HIS A 51 -13.03 9.28 5.57
CA HIS A 51 -12.73 8.15 4.70
C HIS A 51 -12.20 6.96 5.53
N PRO A 52 -13.04 6.32 6.39
CA PRO A 52 -12.62 5.15 7.16
C PRO A 52 -12.33 3.96 6.24
N HIS A 53 -11.61 2.98 6.79
CA HIS A 53 -11.50 1.66 6.14
C HIS A 53 -12.84 0.94 6.14
N GLN A 54 -13.10 0.17 5.08
CA GLN A 54 -14.21 -0.78 5.01
C GLN A 54 -14.09 -1.80 6.14
N GLU A 55 -15.21 -2.36 6.60
CA GLU A 55 -15.27 -3.19 7.81
C GLU A 55 -14.27 -4.37 7.79
N LEU A 56 -14.25 -5.15 6.70
CA LEU A 56 -13.33 -6.28 6.56
C LEU A 56 -11.86 -5.83 6.50
N VAL A 57 -11.58 -4.74 5.79
CA VAL A 57 -10.24 -4.15 5.71
C VAL A 57 -9.78 -3.69 7.09
N HIS A 58 -10.67 -3.04 7.84
CA HIS A 58 -10.39 -2.58 9.19
C HIS A 58 -10.10 -3.74 10.13
N TYR A 59 -10.86 -4.83 10.02
CA TYR A 59 -10.69 -6.04 10.84
C TYR A 59 -9.31 -6.71 10.62
N GLU A 60 -8.83 -6.75 9.37
CA GLU A 60 -7.56 -7.41 9.02
C GLU A 60 -6.33 -6.49 9.11
N LEU A 61 -6.54 -5.18 9.21
CA LEU A 61 -5.47 -4.17 9.09
C LEU A 61 -4.34 -4.42 10.08
N ASP A 62 -4.66 -4.71 11.34
CA ASP A 62 -3.66 -4.92 12.39
C ASP A 62 -2.80 -6.15 12.09
N PHE A 63 -3.43 -7.27 11.72
CA PHE A 63 -2.72 -8.51 11.37
C PHE A 63 -1.79 -8.31 10.16
N VAL A 64 -2.30 -7.72 9.09
CA VAL A 64 -1.50 -7.48 7.86
C VAL A 64 -0.37 -6.48 8.13
N SER A 65 -0.61 -5.46 8.95
CA SER A 65 0.40 -4.47 9.31
C SER A 65 1.54 -5.08 10.13
N GLU A 66 1.24 -6.05 11.00
CA GLU A 66 2.26 -6.78 11.76
C GLU A 66 3.05 -7.76 10.89
N ALA A 67 2.44 -8.30 9.83
CA ALA A 67 3.11 -9.12 8.82
C ALA A 67 3.92 -8.29 7.80
N TYR A 68 3.85 -6.95 7.85
CA TYR A 68 4.61 -6.10 6.95
C TYR A 68 6.11 -6.15 7.29
N HIS A 69 6.88 -6.71 6.36
CA HIS A 69 8.34 -6.73 6.45
C HIS A 69 8.97 -5.66 5.57
N GLY A 70 10.12 -5.14 6.00
CA GLY A 70 10.88 -4.16 5.24
C GLY A 70 11.48 -4.73 3.96
N GLY A 71 12.31 -3.92 3.29
CA GLY A 71 13.03 -4.37 2.10
C GLY A 71 13.98 -5.54 2.40
N ARG A 72 14.04 -6.50 1.49
CA ARG A 72 15.06 -7.55 1.53
C ARG A 72 16.42 -6.91 1.27
N ASN A 73 17.33 -7.03 2.24
CA ASN A 73 18.73 -6.65 2.05
C ASN A 73 19.50 -7.93 1.68
N GLU A 74 20.02 -8.01 0.46
CA GLU A 74 20.91 -9.08 0.04
C GLU A 74 22.34 -8.56 0.06
N GLN A 75 23.19 -9.09 0.94
CA GLN A 75 24.63 -8.92 0.84
C GLN A 75 25.21 -10.16 0.14
N PHE A 76 25.65 -9.98 -1.11
CA PHE A 76 26.24 -11.06 -1.91
C PHE A 76 27.70 -11.36 -1.54
N MET A 77 28.32 -10.58 -0.66
CA MET A 77 29.74 -10.71 -0.33
C MET A 77 29.95 -11.45 0.99
N TYR A 78 30.35 -12.72 0.90
CA TYR A 78 30.92 -13.50 2.00
C TYR A 78 32.42 -13.74 1.74
N GLY A 79 33.28 -13.10 2.54
CA GLY A 79 34.72 -13.40 2.56
C GLY A 79 35.55 -12.77 1.45
N ILE A 80 36.81 -13.25 1.34
CA ILE A 80 37.77 -12.84 0.30
C ILE A 80 37.34 -13.52 -1.01
N CYS A 81 37.06 -12.74 -2.05
CA CYS A 81 36.80 -13.26 -3.39
C CYS A 81 37.97 -12.96 -4.33
N ASP A 82 38.09 -13.74 -5.39
CA ASP A 82 39.04 -13.47 -6.46
C ASP A 82 38.66 -12.17 -7.21
N GLU A 83 39.66 -11.55 -7.86
CA GLU A 83 39.45 -10.38 -8.69
C GLU A 83 38.54 -10.72 -9.89
N GLY A 84 37.50 -9.92 -10.11
CA GLY A 84 36.50 -10.17 -11.14
C GLY A 84 35.69 -8.91 -11.49
N ILE A 85 34.92 -8.98 -12.58
CA ILE A 85 34.02 -7.88 -12.98
C ILE A 85 32.66 -8.10 -12.31
N TRP A 86 32.30 -7.19 -11.42
CA TRP A 86 31.03 -7.20 -10.70
C TRP A 86 30.06 -6.21 -11.32
N ARG A 87 28.77 -6.57 -11.35
CA ARG A 87 27.67 -5.67 -11.75
C ARG A 87 26.60 -5.71 -10.68
N ASP A 88 26.29 -4.53 -10.16
CA ASP A 88 25.22 -4.32 -9.20
C ASP A 88 24.02 -3.69 -9.93
N HIS A 89 22.87 -4.32 -9.80
CA HIS A 89 21.64 -3.91 -10.45
C HIS A 89 20.66 -3.41 -9.39
N ASP A 90 20.45 -2.10 -9.34
CA ASP A 90 19.48 -1.49 -8.45
C ASP A 90 18.21 -1.05 -9.20
N LEU A 91 17.05 -1.40 -8.63
CA LEU A 91 15.77 -0.96 -9.16
C LEU A 91 15.40 0.39 -8.53
N SER A 92 15.50 1.44 -9.35
CA SER A 92 15.04 2.77 -8.94
C SER A 92 13.58 2.73 -8.51
N SER A 93 13.31 3.17 -7.27
CA SER A 93 11.96 3.23 -6.70
C SER A 93 11.22 1.89 -6.76
N ALA A 94 11.84 0.80 -6.26
CA ALA A 94 11.28 -0.55 -6.28
C ALA A 94 9.81 -0.64 -5.81
N TYR A 95 9.47 -0.04 -4.65
CA TYR A 95 8.10 -0.07 -4.12
C TYR A 95 7.09 0.66 -5.03
N PRO A 96 7.32 1.93 -5.43
CA PRO A 96 6.46 2.58 -6.42
C PRO A 96 6.28 1.76 -7.68
N THR A 97 7.37 1.25 -8.25
CA THR A 97 7.34 0.40 -9.45
C THR A 97 6.46 -0.82 -9.23
N ALA A 98 6.63 -1.55 -8.13
CA ALA A 98 5.78 -2.69 -7.79
C ALA A 98 4.30 -2.29 -7.61
N MET A 99 4.02 -1.19 -6.91
CA MET A 99 2.65 -0.68 -6.70
C MET A 99 1.94 -0.34 -8.01
N THR A 100 2.67 0.09 -9.05
CA THR A 100 2.08 0.36 -10.38
C THR A 100 1.55 -0.92 -11.07
N LEU A 101 2.14 -2.06 -10.72
CA LEU A 101 1.79 -3.38 -11.26
C LEU A 101 0.64 -4.05 -10.52
N LEU A 102 0.32 -3.58 -9.30
CA LEU A 102 -0.78 -4.13 -8.51
C LEU A 102 -2.13 -3.75 -9.12
N CYS A 103 -3.03 -4.74 -9.22
CA CYS A 103 -4.43 -4.53 -9.64
C CYS A 103 -5.28 -3.95 -8.51
N LYS A 104 -6.52 -3.56 -8.83
CA LYS A 104 -7.52 -3.15 -7.83
C LYS A 104 -7.93 -4.37 -6.98
N PRO A 105 -7.73 -4.36 -5.65
CA PRO A 105 -8.17 -5.45 -4.78
C PRO A 105 -9.70 -5.56 -4.69
N ASP A 106 -10.21 -6.78 -4.55
CA ASP A 106 -11.61 -7.05 -4.19
C ASP A 106 -11.72 -7.22 -2.67
N TRP A 107 -11.97 -6.12 -1.97
CA TRP A 107 -12.01 -6.07 -0.50
C TRP A 107 -13.17 -6.84 0.13
N GLU A 108 -14.16 -7.27 -0.66
CA GLU A 108 -15.27 -8.11 -0.19
C GLU A 108 -14.89 -9.59 -0.15
N LYS A 109 -13.78 -9.99 -0.79
CA LYS A 109 -13.30 -11.37 -0.88
C LYS A 109 -11.93 -11.56 -0.22
N ILE A 110 -11.75 -10.98 0.97
CA ILE A 110 -10.55 -11.25 1.76
C ILE A 110 -10.65 -12.69 2.30
N GLU A 111 -9.73 -13.54 1.86
CA GLU A 111 -9.58 -14.92 2.32
C GLU A 111 -8.23 -15.07 3.03
N ARG A 112 -8.22 -15.86 4.12
CA ARG A 112 -6.98 -16.21 4.83
C ARG A 112 -6.48 -17.54 4.30
N ASP A 113 -5.74 -17.50 3.20
CA ASP A 113 -5.10 -18.70 2.68
C ASP A 113 -3.86 -19.04 3.49
N VAL A 114 -3.84 -20.27 4.00
CA VAL A 114 -2.73 -20.81 4.80
C VAL A 114 -1.74 -21.60 3.93
N ALA A 115 -2.01 -21.73 2.63
CA ALA A 115 -1.23 -22.50 1.66
C ALA A 115 -0.96 -21.65 0.40
N LEU A 116 0.31 -21.40 0.08
CA LEU A 116 0.73 -20.63 -1.11
C LEU A 116 0.31 -21.30 -2.43
N GLU A 117 0.05 -22.61 -2.38
CA GLU A 117 -0.21 -23.47 -3.53
C GLU A 117 -1.60 -23.21 -4.17
N GLU A 118 -2.49 -22.51 -3.48
CA GLU A 118 -3.90 -22.33 -3.90
C GLU A 118 -4.20 -20.96 -4.52
N ILE A 119 -3.25 -20.01 -4.49
CA ILE A 119 -3.43 -18.66 -5.02
C ILE A 119 -3.50 -18.70 -6.55
N LYS A 120 -4.71 -18.52 -7.11
CA LYS A 120 -4.91 -18.30 -8.55
C LYS A 120 -4.78 -16.81 -8.86
N LEU A 121 -3.85 -16.48 -9.75
CA LEU A 121 -3.74 -15.12 -10.28
C LEU A 121 -5.01 -14.80 -11.07
N LEU A 122 -5.61 -13.64 -10.81
CA LEU A 122 -6.71 -13.10 -11.59
C LEU A 122 -6.13 -12.49 -12.87
N ASP A 123 -6.61 -12.97 -14.03
CA ASP A 123 -6.28 -12.47 -15.37
C ASP A 123 -6.65 -10.99 -15.55
#